data_AF-F7V341-F1
#
_entry.id   AF-F7V341-F1
#
_cell.length_a   1.000
_cell.length_b   1.000
_cell.length_c   1.000
_cell.angle_alpha   90.00
_cell.angle_beta   90.00
_cell.angle_gamma   90.00
#
_symmetry.space_group_name_H-M   'P 1'
#
loop_
_entity.id
_entity.type
_entity.pdbx_description
1 polymer ?
#
loop_
_entity_poly.entity_id
_entity_poly.type
_entity_poly.pdbx_seq_one_letter_code
_entity_poly.pdbx_strand_id
1 'polypeptide(L)'
;MAVTAEKRQGKDGEYMEITGADPGTEVLVIPETVDGIPVRSVGSNAFSRREDLREIRIPGSVRQLKGFAFYHCPRLERLSMTDSVEDYYDGVIRQCRNLSEISVTMQRENYRILHELLGDNDRQVTFQLEIEDGKSRETVRLTFPEYVYNFQEDTMARAIHHKIEGAGYPFRECVSRDGIDFRGYDRLFFRISSYDTDTAVEIALNRLMYPKELLEEAKEQYRDFLREHGIDALRILIGAGDSERTGVLTRMELLAEEAVQYGIREASRERQTEICGLLMEYDRRKGAGGRKRETFSL
;
A
#
# COMPACT_ATOMS: atom_id res chain seq x y z
N MET A 1 -2.91 17.77 -20.74
CA MET A 1 -2.51 18.47 -19.50
C MET A 1 -1.12 19.00 -19.74
N ALA A 2 -0.92 20.30 -19.64
CA ALA A 2 0.40 20.90 -19.75
C ALA A 2 1.06 20.87 -18.37
N VAL A 3 2.19 20.17 -18.27
CA VAL A 3 3.12 20.40 -17.16
C VAL A 3 3.94 21.65 -17.46
N THR A 4 4.30 22.41 -16.44
CA THR A 4 5.31 23.46 -16.57
C THR A 4 6.67 22.88 -16.21
N ALA A 5 7.69 23.25 -16.97
CA ALA A 5 9.04 22.77 -16.76
C ALA A 5 10.08 23.86 -17.02
N GLU A 6 11.18 23.79 -16.29
CA GLU A 6 12.34 24.68 -16.46
C GLU A 6 13.55 23.86 -16.91
N LYS A 7 14.29 24.39 -17.88
CA LYS A 7 15.56 23.82 -18.29
C LYS A 7 16.60 24.04 -17.19
N ARG A 8 17.34 22.99 -16.87
CA ARG A 8 18.44 22.98 -15.90
C ARG A 8 19.69 22.35 -16.52
N GLN A 9 20.85 22.67 -15.96
CA GLN A 9 22.12 22.07 -16.33
C GLN A 9 22.54 21.04 -15.27
N GLY A 10 22.79 19.80 -15.68
CA GLY A 10 23.32 18.72 -14.85
C GLY A 10 24.71 18.28 -15.30
N LYS A 11 25.26 17.28 -14.60
CA LYS A 11 26.55 16.67 -14.96
C LYS A 11 26.51 15.99 -16.34
N ASP A 12 25.37 15.41 -16.69
CA ASP A 12 25.15 14.66 -17.94
C ASP A 12 24.52 15.49 -19.07
N GLY A 13 24.50 16.82 -18.92
CA GLY A 13 23.93 17.75 -19.90
C GLY A 13 22.66 18.45 -19.43
N GLU A 14 21.93 19.03 -20.38
CA GLU A 14 20.66 19.70 -20.13
C GLU A 14 19.57 18.70 -19.72
N TYR A 15 18.72 19.10 -18.76
CA TYR A 15 17.54 18.34 -18.38
C TYR A 15 16.36 19.26 -18.06
N MET A 16 15.16 18.69 -18.00
CA MET A 16 13.94 19.39 -17.62
C MET A 16 13.57 19.08 -16.15
N GLU A 17 13.28 20.14 -15.41
CA GLU A 17 12.72 20.09 -14.06
C GLU A 17 11.24 20.44 -14.13
N ILE A 18 10.36 19.54 -13.66
CA ILE A 18 8.93 19.84 -13.57
C ILE A 18 8.69 20.82 -12.42
N THR A 19 8.03 21.94 -12.70
CA THR A 19 7.75 23.00 -11.73
C THR A 19 6.26 23.15 -11.40
N GLY A 20 5.37 22.44 -12.10
CA GLY A 20 3.93 22.49 -11.88
C GLY A 20 3.13 21.84 -13.00
N ALA A 21 1.82 22.01 -12.94
CA ALA A 21 0.85 21.62 -13.97
C ALA A 21 -0.42 22.48 -13.88
N ASP A 22 -1.24 22.44 -14.92
CA ASP A 22 -2.52 23.17 -14.98
C ASP A 22 -3.39 22.96 -13.72
N PRO A 23 -4.10 23.99 -13.22
CA PRO A 23 -5.12 23.83 -12.18
C PRO A 23 -6.22 22.84 -12.59
N GLY A 24 -6.76 22.08 -11.64
CA GLY A 24 -7.77 21.05 -11.90
C GLY A 24 -7.19 19.73 -12.43
N THR A 25 -5.87 19.58 -12.44
CA THR A 25 -5.22 18.30 -12.78
C THR A 25 -5.47 17.32 -11.63
N GLU A 26 -6.35 16.34 -11.84
CA GLU A 26 -6.59 15.27 -10.84
C GLU A 26 -5.59 14.12 -10.97
N VAL A 27 -5.12 13.83 -12.18
CA VAL A 27 -4.13 12.78 -12.48
C VAL A 27 -2.91 13.42 -13.11
N LEU A 28 -1.84 13.57 -12.35
CA LEU A 28 -0.57 14.11 -12.83
C LEU A 28 0.27 12.98 -13.44
N VAL A 29 0.49 13.05 -14.74
CA VAL A 29 1.46 12.20 -15.43
C VAL A 29 2.67 13.05 -15.77
N ILE A 30 3.80 12.78 -15.12
CA ILE A 30 5.06 13.43 -15.45
C ILE A 30 5.59 12.82 -16.77
N PRO A 31 5.85 13.64 -17.80
CA PRO A 31 6.37 13.12 -19.06
C PRO A 31 7.85 12.71 -18.93
N GLU A 32 8.30 11.78 -19.78
CA GLU A 32 9.72 11.41 -19.83
C GLU A 32 10.61 12.52 -20.43
N THR A 33 10.02 13.34 -21.30
CA THR A 33 10.70 14.45 -22.00
C THR A 33 9.79 15.66 -22.14
N VAL A 34 10.36 16.86 -22.15
CA VAL A 34 9.70 18.10 -22.58
C VAL A 34 10.59 18.75 -23.64
N ASP A 35 10.01 19.08 -24.81
CA ASP A 35 10.74 19.62 -25.98
C ASP A 35 11.96 18.76 -26.41
N GLY A 36 11.85 17.45 -26.27
CA GLY A 36 12.92 16.49 -26.59
C GLY A 36 14.05 16.42 -25.56
N ILE A 37 13.97 17.20 -24.47
CA ILE A 37 14.94 17.18 -23.37
C ILE A 37 14.41 16.26 -22.26
N PRO A 38 15.22 15.34 -21.70
CA PRO A 38 14.76 14.41 -20.68
C PRO A 38 14.35 15.12 -19.39
N VAL A 39 13.22 14.71 -18.81
CA VAL A 39 12.78 15.13 -17.48
C VAL A 39 13.54 14.31 -16.45
N ARG A 40 14.29 15.00 -15.57
CA ARG A 40 15.14 14.37 -14.56
C ARG A 40 14.77 14.74 -13.12
N SER A 41 14.02 15.83 -12.91
CA SER A 41 13.63 16.22 -11.56
C SER A 41 12.22 16.75 -11.45
N VAL A 42 11.68 16.67 -10.24
CA VAL A 42 10.53 17.46 -9.78
C VAL A 42 11.02 18.53 -8.82
N GLY A 43 10.69 19.78 -9.12
CA GLY A 43 11.16 20.96 -8.40
C GLY A 43 10.64 21.05 -6.97
N SER A 44 11.37 21.79 -6.13
CA SER A 44 10.95 22.02 -4.75
C SER A 44 9.60 22.73 -4.72
N ASN A 45 8.67 22.23 -3.90
CA ASN A 45 7.30 22.75 -3.79
C ASN A 45 6.47 22.78 -5.09
N ALA A 46 6.89 22.12 -6.18
CA ALA A 46 6.23 22.20 -7.49
C ALA A 46 4.72 21.89 -7.45
N PHE A 47 4.31 20.99 -6.56
CA PHE A 47 2.94 20.55 -6.36
C PHE A 47 2.51 20.64 -4.88
N SER A 48 3.21 21.46 -4.09
CA SER A 48 2.87 21.67 -2.68
C SER A 48 1.45 22.23 -2.55
N ARG A 49 0.65 21.64 -1.65
CA ARG A 49 -0.73 22.05 -1.31
C ARG A 49 -1.74 21.94 -2.44
N ARG A 50 -1.50 21.08 -3.44
CA ARG A 50 -2.47 20.83 -4.51
C ARG A 50 -3.69 20.07 -3.98
N GLU A 51 -4.85 20.72 -4.03
CA GLU A 51 -6.14 20.19 -3.54
C GLU A 51 -6.92 19.40 -4.62
N ASP A 52 -6.41 19.35 -5.84
CA ASP A 52 -7.00 18.67 -6.98
C ASP A 52 -6.36 17.31 -7.27
N LEU A 53 -5.05 17.16 -7.02
CA LEU A 53 -4.33 15.91 -7.28
C LEU A 53 -4.89 14.74 -6.46
N ARG A 54 -5.29 13.69 -7.18
CA ARG A 54 -5.68 12.37 -6.64
C ARG A 54 -4.67 11.28 -6.97
N GLU A 55 -3.97 11.42 -8.09
CA GLU A 55 -3.00 10.43 -8.54
C GLU A 55 -1.77 11.10 -9.17
N ILE A 56 -0.60 10.55 -8.88
CA ILE A 56 0.67 10.98 -9.46
C ILE A 56 1.39 9.79 -10.09
N ARG A 57 1.87 9.96 -11.33
CA ARG A 57 2.68 8.99 -12.06
C ARG A 57 4.03 9.59 -12.41
N ILE A 58 5.09 9.05 -11.82
CA ILE A 58 6.48 9.49 -11.99
C ILE A 58 7.23 8.45 -12.85
N PRO A 59 7.72 8.81 -14.05
CA PRO A 59 8.37 7.86 -14.94
C PRO A 59 9.82 7.58 -14.51
N GLY A 60 10.40 6.51 -15.08
CA GLY A 60 11.78 6.09 -14.79
C GLY A 60 12.88 7.03 -15.30
N SER A 61 12.52 8.08 -16.04
CA SER A 61 13.45 9.15 -16.41
C SER A 61 13.83 10.03 -15.22
N VAL A 62 12.95 10.17 -14.23
CA VAL A 62 13.14 11.03 -13.05
C VAL A 62 14.18 10.44 -12.11
N ARG A 63 15.16 11.26 -11.73
CA ARG A 63 16.27 10.95 -10.83
C ARG A 63 16.17 11.66 -9.49
N GLN A 64 15.48 12.82 -9.44
CA GLN A 64 15.46 13.66 -8.25
C GLN A 64 14.04 14.11 -7.89
N LEU A 65 13.66 13.93 -6.64
CA LEU A 65 12.45 14.50 -6.04
C LEU A 65 12.88 15.52 -5.00
N LYS A 66 12.78 16.81 -5.33
CA LYS A 66 13.25 17.89 -4.46
C LYS A 66 12.31 18.16 -3.29
N GLY A 67 12.82 18.87 -2.29
CA GLY A 67 12.17 19.03 -1.00
C GLY A 67 10.74 19.56 -1.13
N PHE A 68 9.82 18.92 -0.42
CA PHE A 68 8.40 19.28 -0.39
C PHE A 68 7.68 19.28 -1.75
N ALA A 69 8.19 18.56 -2.76
CA ALA A 69 7.62 18.57 -4.11
C ALA A 69 6.10 18.31 -4.16
N PHE A 70 5.58 17.39 -3.34
CA PHE A 70 4.14 17.08 -3.21
C PHE A 70 3.63 17.30 -1.78
N TYR A 71 4.26 18.19 -1.01
CA TYR A 71 3.90 18.42 0.39
C TYR A 71 2.42 18.80 0.54
N HIS A 72 1.73 18.18 1.50
CA HIS A 72 0.35 18.51 1.87
C HIS A 72 -0.63 18.46 0.68
N CYS A 73 -0.63 17.40 -0.13
CA CYS A 73 -1.69 17.18 -1.13
C CYS A 73 -2.85 16.42 -0.47
N PRO A 74 -3.94 17.07 -0.01
CA PRO A 74 -4.92 16.42 0.86
C PRO A 74 -5.81 15.41 0.14
N ARG A 75 -5.90 15.46 -1.19
CA ARG A 75 -6.70 14.53 -2.00
C ARG A 75 -5.87 13.45 -2.69
N LEU A 76 -4.55 13.47 -2.54
CA LEU A 76 -3.67 12.49 -3.17
C LEU A 76 -3.95 11.13 -2.55
N GLU A 77 -4.37 10.17 -3.37
CA GLU A 77 -4.71 8.79 -2.96
C GLU A 77 -3.65 7.80 -3.44
N ARG A 78 -3.11 8.02 -4.65
CA ARG A 78 -2.22 7.07 -5.33
C ARG A 78 -0.95 7.73 -5.86
N LEU A 79 0.18 7.06 -5.69
CA LEU A 79 1.45 7.43 -6.30
C LEU A 79 2.08 6.21 -6.97
N SER A 80 2.42 6.30 -8.25
CA SER A 80 3.14 5.26 -8.97
C SER A 80 4.48 5.79 -9.47
N MET A 81 5.55 5.02 -9.28
CA MET A 81 6.88 5.37 -9.78
C MET A 81 7.72 4.14 -10.12
N THR A 82 8.92 4.37 -10.61
CA THR A 82 9.98 3.34 -10.66
C THR A 82 11.02 3.63 -9.59
N ASP A 83 11.86 2.66 -9.28
CA ASP A 83 12.99 2.82 -8.35
C ASP A 83 14.18 3.62 -8.93
N SER A 84 13.94 4.40 -9.99
CA SER A 84 14.89 5.25 -10.70
C SER A 84 15.40 6.46 -9.92
N VAL A 85 14.70 6.86 -8.85
CA VAL A 85 14.98 8.08 -8.07
C VAL A 85 16.20 7.86 -7.18
N GLU A 86 17.26 8.62 -7.47
CA GLU A 86 18.56 8.56 -6.79
C GLU A 86 18.61 9.53 -5.61
N ASP A 87 18.00 10.71 -5.79
CA ASP A 87 17.93 11.76 -4.77
C ASP A 87 16.48 12.01 -4.35
N TYR A 88 16.17 11.66 -3.10
CA TYR A 88 14.93 12.01 -2.42
C TYR A 88 15.25 13.02 -1.32
N TYR A 89 14.62 14.19 -1.39
CA TYR A 89 14.83 15.27 -0.42
C TYR A 89 13.73 15.29 0.65
N ASP A 90 13.93 16.09 1.70
CA ASP A 90 13.03 16.12 2.84
C ASP A 90 11.56 16.44 2.46
N GLY A 91 10.64 15.63 2.99
CA GLY A 91 9.21 15.92 3.01
C GLY A 91 8.48 15.88 1.68
N VAL A 92 8.98 15.17 0.66
CA VAL A 92 8.40 15.12 -0.69
C VAL A 92 6.91 14.77 -0.66
N ILE A 93 6.48 13.75 0.09
CA ILE A 93 5.05 13.37 0.22
C ILE A 93 4.47 13.63 1.62
N ARG A 94 5.17 14.40 2.44
CA ARG A 94 4.75 14.65 3.83
C ARG A 94 3.41 15.36 3.88
N GLN A 95 2.55 14.96 4.83
CA GLN A 95 1.17 15.46 4.99
C GLN A 95 0.21 15.17 3.82
N CYS A 96 0.52 14.22 2.93
CA CYS A 96 -0.46 13.67 1.98
C CYS A 96 -1.39 12.68 2.69
N ARG A 97 -2.36 13.19 3.47
CA ARG A 97 -3.11 12.41 4.47
C ARG A 97 -4.00 11.30 3.90
N ASN A 98 -4.37 11.38 2.63
CA ASN A 98 -5.20 10.38 1.96
C ASN A 98 -4.38 9.40 1.10
N LEU A 99 -3.05 9.53 1.07
CA LEU A 99 -2.19 8.68 0.24
C LEU A 99 -2.14 7.29 0.88
N SER A 100 -2.87 6.36 0.28
CA SER A 100 -3.08 5.01 0.80
C SER A 100 -2.44 3.95 -0.09
N GLU A 101 -2.08 4.27 -1.34
CA GLU A 101 -1.42 3.31 -2.23
C GLU A 101 -0.19 3.89 -2.93
N ILE A 102 0.91 3.15 -2.86
CA ILE A 102 2.15 3.46 -3.55
C ILE A 102 2.56 2.25 -4.40
N SER A 103 2.68 2.44 -5.72
CA SER A 103 3.16 1.40 -6.63
C SER A 103 4.58 1.72 -7.09
N VAL A 104 5.52 0.77 -6.95
CA VAL A 104 6.91 0.95 -7.36
C VAL A 104 7.34 -0.19 -8.27
N THR A 105 7.75 0.14 -9.49
CA THR A 105 8.44 -0.82 -10.37
C THR A 105 9.93 -0.85 -10.00
N MET A 106 10.41 -2.00 -9.53
CA MET A 106 11.76 -2.21 -9.03
C MET A 106 12.61 -2.86 -10.12
N GLN A 107 13.52 -2.08 -10.73
CA GLN A 107 14.42 -2.53 -11.79
C GLN A 107 15.90 -2.39 -11.41
N ARG A 108 16.19 -1.71 -10.30
CA ARG A 108 17.54 -1.34 -9.84
C ARG A 108 17.80 -1.75 -8.39
N GLU A 109 16.86 -2.47 -7.76
CA GLU A 109 16.93 -2.88 -6.36
C GLU A 109 17.14 -1.69 -5.41
N ASN A 110 16.64 -0.50 -5.77
CA ASN A 110 16.84 0.70 -4.97
C ASN A 110 15.80 0.80 -3.85
N TYR A 111 15.94 -0.03 -2.82
CA TYR A 111 15.04 -0.08 -1.67
C TYR A 111 15.04 1.20 -0.83
N ARG A 112 16.09 2.03 -0.95
CA ARG A 112 16.14 3.35 -0.31
C ARG A 112 14.90 4.18 -0.62
N ILE A 113 14.37 4.15 -1.86
CA ILE A 113 13.19 4.97 -2.18
C ILE A 113 11.97 4.58 -1.35
N LEU A 114 11.79 3.29 -1.04
CA LEU A 114 10.71 2.81 -0.20
C LEU A 114 10.88 3.31 1.23
N HIS A 115 12.11 3.23 1.76
CA HIS A 115 12.45 3.74 3.09
C HIS A 115 12.14 5.24 3.22
N GLU A 116 12.53 6.05 2.23
CA GLU A 116 12.30 7.51 2.26
C GLU A 116 10.80 7.85 2.15
N LEU A 117 10.05 7.15 1.29
CA LEU A 117 8.59 7.33 1.16
C LEU A 117 7.85 6.95 2.46
N LEU A 118 8.25 5.85 3.10
CA LEU A 118 7.70 5.43 4.39
C LEU A 118 8.04 6.42 5.51
N GLY A 119 9.22 7.03 5.46
CA GLY A 119 9.65 8.07 6.41
C GLY A 119 8.81 9.34 6.37
N ASP A 120 8.27 9.68 5.19
CA ASP A 120 7.37 10.82 5.01
C ASP A 120 5.89 10.52 5.33
N ASN A 121 5.53 9.25 5.55
CA ASN A 121 4.15 8.80 5.69
C ASN A 121 3.89 8.08 7.02
N ASP A 122 3.14 8.76 7.89
CA ASP A 122 2.68 8.28 9.19
C ASP A 122 1.29 7.61 9.16
N ARG A 123 0.64 7.57 7.98
CA ARG A 123 -0.70 6.98 7.78
C ARG A 123 -0.62 5.51 7.37
N GLN A 124 -1.77 4.85 7.32
CA GLN A 124 -1.83 3.53 6.70
C GLN A 124 -1.56 3.68 5.20
N VAL A 125 -0.60 2.90 4.69
CA VAL A 125 -0.24 2.91 3.26
C VAL A 125 0.08 1.50 2.79
N THR A 126 -0.39 1.14 1.60
CA THR A 126 -0.10 -0.13 0.96
C THR A 126 0.87 0.09 -0.19
N PHE A 127 2.00 -0.62 -0.14
CA PHE A 127 2.96 -0.67 -1.23
C PHE A 127 2.67 -1.88 -2.11
N GLN A 128 2.63 -1.66 -3.43
CA GLN A 128 2.70 -2.71 -4.44
C GLN A 128 4.03 -2.57 -5.17
N LEU A 129 4.88 -3.59 -5.10
CA LEU A 129 6.18 -3.63 -5.76
C LEU A 129 6.10 -4.62 -6.91
N GLU A 130 6.51 -4.18 -8.09
CA GLU A 130 6.71 -5.04 -9.25
C GLU A 130 8.22 -5.22 -9.43
N ILE A 131 8.76 -6.35 -8.98
CA ILE A 131 10.19 -6.64 -9.02
C ILE A 131 10.51 -7.36 -10.33
N GLU A 132 11.36 -6.73 -11.15
CA GLU A 132 11.77 -7.25 -12.46
C GLU A 132 13.30 -7.44 -12.48
N ASP A 133 13.77 -8.69 -12.59
CA ASP A 133 15.20 -9.05 -12.67
C ASP A 133 15.66 -9.39 -14.10
N GLY A 134 14.85 -9.00 -15.09
CA GLY A 134 15.07 -9.30 -16.51
C GLY A 134 14.77 -10.75 -16.92
N LYS A 135 14.44 -11.64 -15.98
CA LYS A 135 14.09 -13.05 -16.24
C LYS A 135 12.74 -13.45 -15.65
N SER A 136 12.34 -12.80 -14.57
CA SER A 136 11.13 -13.05 -13.83
C SER A 136 10.51 -11.73 -13.38
N ARG A 137 9.21 -11.79 -13.12
CA ARG A 137 8.45 -10.71 -12.51
C ARG A 137 7.75 -11.25 -11.28
N GLU A 138 7.95 -10.58 -10.17
CA GLU A 138 7.33 -10.92 -8.89
C GLU A 138 6.62 -9.70 -8.33
N THR A 139 5.37 -9.89 -7.93
CA THR A 139 4.58 -8.85 -7.26
C THR A 139 4.63 -9.06 -5.76
N VAL A 140 4.96 -8.00 -5.03
CA VAL A 140 4.90 -7.94 -3.56
C VAL A 140 3.88 -6.89 -3.17
N ARG A 141 3.02 -7.21 -2.19
CA ARG A 141 2.10 -6.23 -1.61
C ARG A 141 2.22 -6.23 -0.08
N LEU A 142 2.51 -5.08 0.51
CA LEU A 142 2.71 -4.89 1.95
C LEU A 142 1.93 -3.67 2.43
N THR A 143 1.16 -3.83 3.51
CA THR A 143 0.41 -2.74 4.15
C THR A 143 1.12 -2.30 5.43
N PHE A 144 1.41 -1.02 5.54
CA PHE A 144 2.09 -0.45 6.69
C PHE A 144 1.06 0.30 7.55
N PRO A 145 0.78 -0.12 8.79
CA PRO A 145 -0.22 0.53 9.66
C PRO A 145 0.10 1.99 9.95
N GLU A 146 -0.84 2.79 10.40
CA GLU A 146 -0.52 4.15 10.88
C GLU A 146 0.25 4.15 12.21
N TYR A 147 0.91 5.26 12.50
CA TYR A 147 1.48 5.55 13.81
C TYR A 147 1.47 7.06 14.09
N VAL A 148 1.52 7.42 15.36
CA VAL A 148 1.57 8.83 15.78
C VAL A 148 2.85 9.08 16.57
N TYR A 149 3.58 10.12 16.18
CA TYR A 149 4.73 10.61 16.92
C TYR A 149 4.32 11.80 17.79
N ASN A 150 4.24 11.57 19.10
CA ASN A 150 3.96 12.59 20.09
C ASN A 150 5.24 12.98 20.83
N PHE A 151 5.31 14.22 21.31
CA PHE A 151 6.33 14.64 22.26
C PHE A 151 5.66 15.21 23.50
N GLN A 152 6.16 14.82 24.65
CA GLN A 152 5.75 15.34 25.94
C GLN A 152 6.93 16.12 26.52
N GLU A 153 6.74 17.43 26.69
CA GLU A 153 7.71 18.29 27.34
C GLU A 153 7.56 18.16 28.86
N ASP A 154 8.57 17.62 29.52
CA ASP A 154 8.72 17.71 30.97
C ASP A 154 9.44 19.03 31.28
N THR A 155 8.63 20.05 31.53
CA THR A 155 9.10 21.41 31.84
C THR A 155 9.91 21.48 33.14
N MET A 156 9.70 20.55 34.07
CA MET A 156 10.43 20.50 35.34
C MET A 156 11.81 19.84 35.16
N ALA A 157 11.90 18.80 34.33
CA ALA A 157 13.16 18.14 34.00
C ALA A 157 13.94 18.82 32.85
N ARG A 158 13.33 19.80 32.15
CA ARG A 158 13.82 20.36 30.88
C ARG A 158 14.11 19.26 29.85
N ALA A 159 13.27 18.24 29.82
CA ALA A 159 13.41 17.07 28.96
C ALA A 159 12.24 16.99 27.99
N ILE A 160 12.52 16.54 26.76
CA ILE A 160 11.49 16.19 25.78
C ILE A 160 11.45 14.67 25.69
N HIS A 161 10.30 14.09 26.01
CA HIS A 161 10.05 12.66 25.88
C HIS A 161 9.31 12.40 24.57
N HIS A 162 9.90 11.60 23.71
CA HIS A 162 9.25 11.16 22.48
C HIS A 162 8.45 9.90 22.76
N LYS A 163 7.19 9.89 22.33
CA LYS A 163 6.29 8.75 22.45
C LYS A 163 5.75 8.40 21.08
N ILE A 164 5.99 7.15 20.67
CA ILE A 164 5.40 6.59 19.47
C ILE A 164 4.18 5.77 19.89
N GLU A 165 3.04 6.08 19.29
CA GLU A 165 1.78 5.37 19.48
C GLU A 165 1.35 4.68 18.18
N GLY A 166 0.61 3.59 18.29
CA GLY A 166 0.24 2.74 17.17
C GLY A 166 1.27 1.66 16.85
N ALA A 167 0.97 0.83 15.85
CA ALA A 167 1.81 -0.29 15.45
C ALA A 167 2.70 0.02 14.24
N GLY A 168 2.46 1.13 13.52
CA GLY A 168 3.06 1.39 12.21
C GLY A 168 4.58 1.59 12.17
N TYR A 169 5.18 2.13 13.24
CA TYR A 169 6.61 2.44 13.26
C TYR A 169 7.49 1.18 13.16
N PRO A 170 7.30 0.12 13.98
CA PRO A 170 8.01 -1.15 13.80
C PRO A 170 7.90 -1.76 12.40
N PHE A 171 6.74 -1.66 11.74
CA PHE A 171 6.56 -2.20 10.38
C PHE A 171 7.43 -1.46 9.36
N ARG A 172 7.65 -0.15 9.54
CA ARG A 172 8.49 0.67 8.66
C ARG A 172 9.97 0.37 8.81
N GLU A 173 10.40 0.02 10.02
CA GLU A 173 11.78 -0.42 10.30
C GLU A 173 12.13 -1.77 9.62
N CYS A 174 11.13 -2.51 9.12
CA CYS A 174 11.38 -3.69 8.27
C CYS A 174 11.88 -3.32 6.87
N VAL A 175 11.85 -2.05 6.48
CA VAL A 175 12.35 -1.57 5.19
C VAL A 175 13.60 -0.74 5.40
N SER A 176 14.74 -1.32 5.04
CA SER A 176 16.04 -0.65 5.08
C SER A 176 16.44 -0.18 3.68
N ARG A 177 17.61 0.46 3.59
CA ARG A 177 18.19 0.84 2.29
C ARG A 177 18.61 -0.37 1.45
N ASP A 178 18.81 -1.52 2.10
CA ASP A 178 19.36 -2.73 1.48
C ASP A 178 18.28 -3.77 1.14
N GLY A 179 17.04 -3.59 1.64
CA GLY A 179 15.97 -4.56 1.38
C GLY A 179 14.82 -4.49 2.37
N ILE A 180 14.01 -5.56 2.34
CA ILE A 180 12.82 -5.72 3.17
C ILE A 180 13.00 -6.97 4.05
N ASP A 181 12.92 -6.83 5.37
CA ASP A 181 12.85 -7.94 6.32
C ASP A 181 11.42 -8.49 6.40
N PHE A 182 11.04 -9.34 5.44
CA PHE A 182 9.73 -9.99 5.41
C PHE A 182 9.45 -10.80 6.68
N ARG A 183 10.45 -11.47 7.24
CA ARG A 183 10.26 -12.29 8.45
C ARG A 183 10.02 -11.42 9.67
N GLY A 184 10.72 -10.28 9.77
CA GLY A 184 10.47 -9.26 10.78
C GLY A 184 9.08 -8.68 10.68
N TYR A 185 8.67 -8.35 9.45
CA TYR A 185 7.33 -7.87 9.14
C TYR A 185 6.26 -8.88 9.60
N ASP A 186 6.42 -10.15 9.25
CA ASP A 186 5.48 -11.21 9.62
C ASP A 186 5.42 -11.41 11.15
N ARG A 187 6.55 -11.33 11.86
CA ARG A 187 6.60 -11.38 13.34
C ARG A 187 5.86 -10.24 14.02
N LEU A 188 5.61 -9.10 13.36
CA LEU A 188 4.88 -7.98 13.95
C LEU A 188 3.37 -8.16 13.89
N PHE A 189 2.88 -9.17 13.15
CA PHE A 189 1.45 -9.34 12.91
C PHE A 189 0.61 -9.46 14.20
N PHE A 190 1.09 -10.17 15.22
CA PHE A 190 0.37 -10.31 16.49
C PHE A 190 0.11 -8.96 17.20
N ARG A 191 0.95 -7.94 16.93
CA ARG A 191 0.80 -6.62 17.53
C ARG A 191 -0.36 -5.84 16.90
N ILE A 192 -0.48 -5.92 15.58
CA ILE A 192 -1.54 -5.21 14.86
C ILE A 192 -2.89 -5.92 15.01
N SER A 193 -2.90 -7.26 15.01
CA SER A 193 -4.15 -8.04 15.13
C SER A 193 -4.92 -7.78 16.43
N SER A 194 -4.24 -7.33 17.48
CA SER A 194 -4.86 -6.99 18.78
C SER A 194 -5.28 -5.52 18.88
N TYR A 195 -4.83 -4.67 17.95
CA TYR A 195 -4.98 -3.22 18.02
C TYR A 195 -5.93 -2.68 16.96
N ASP A 196 -5.82 -3.17 15.72
CA ASP A 196 -6.59 -2.73 14.56
C ASP A 196 -6.86 -3.91 13.63
N THR A 197 -8.09 -4.43 13.72
CA THR A 197 -8.56 -5.58 12.95
C THR A 197 -8.59 -5.29 11.45
N ASP A 198 -8.95 -4.09 11.03
CA ASP A 198 -9.13 -3.76 9.61
C ASP A 198 -7.78 -3.75 8.90
N THR A 199 -6.77 -3.11 9.52
CA THR A 199 -5.40 -3.15 9.01
C THR A 199 -4.83 -4.57 9.06
N ALA A 200 -5.12 -5.35 10.11
CA ALA A 200 -4.65 -6.73 10.20
C ALA A 200 -5.26 -7.63 9.11
N VAL A 201 -6.53 -7.42 8.74
CA VAL A 201 -7.16 -8.11 7.60
C VAL A 201 -6.43 -7.77 6.29
N GLU A 202 -6.16 -6.49 6.03
CA GLU A 202 -5.43 -6.07 4.83
C GLU A 202 -4.04 -6.70 4.76
N ILE A 203 -3.30 -6.71 5.88
CA ILE A 203 -1.98 -7.36 5.96
C ILE A 203 -2.10 -8.86 5.68
N ALA A 204 -3.04 -9.56 6.32
CA ALA A 204 -3.21 -11.00 6.16
C ALA A 204 -3.57 -11.37 4.71
N LEU A 205 -4.50 -10.64 4.09
CA LEU A 205 -4.87 -10.85 2.69
C LEU A 205 -3.67 -10.61 1.76
N ASN A 206 -2.97 -9.49 1.92
CA ASN A 206 -1.82 -9.15 1.08
C ASN A 206 -0.68 -10.18 1.22
N ARG A 207 -0.37 -10.62 2.45
CA ARG A 207 0.68 -11.63 2.68
C ARG A 207 0.31 -13.00 2.13
N LEU A 208 -0.95 -13.43 2.20
CA LEU A 208 -1.39 -14.70 1.63
C LEU A 208 -1.48 -14.68 0.10
N MET A 209 -1.82 -13.53 -0.50
CA MET A 209 -1.89 -13.36 -1.95
C MET A 209 -0.52 -13.18 -2.60
N TYR A 210 0.39 -12.50 -1.92
CA TYR A 210 1.74 -12.18 -2.39
C TYR A 210 2.79 -12.72 -1.41
N PRO A 211 2.96 -14.05 -1.32
CA PRO A 211 3.66 -14.72 -0.22
C PRO A 211 5.19 -14.75 -0.38
N LYS A 212 5.80 -13.64 -0.82
CA LYS A 212 7.27 -13.55 -0.90
C LYS A 212 7.87 -13.79 0.47
N GLU A 213 8.78 -14.77 0.54
CA GLU A 213 9.50 -15.21 1.75
C GLU A 213 8.60 -15.56 2.96
N LEU A 214 7.32 -15.85 2.72
CA LEU A 214 6.37 -16.19 3.78
C LEU A 214 6.64 -17.61 4.30
N LEU A 215 6.96 -17.72 5.59
CA LEU A 215 7.12 -19.01 6.26
C LEU A 215 5.76 -19.66 6.55
N GLU A 216 5.70 -20.99 6.55
CA GLU A 216 4.45 -21.73 6.79
C GLU A 216 3.82 -21.42 8.16
N GLU A 217 4.63 -21.17 9.19
CA GLU A 217 4.15 -20.79 10.53
C GLU A 217 3.41 -19.44 10.51
N ALA A 218 3.98 -18.43 9.84
CA ALA A 218 3.35 -17.12 9.69
C ALA A 218 2.11 -17.19 8.78
N LYS A 219 2.19 -17.99 7.71
CA LYS A 219 1.07 -18.26 6.81
C LYS A 219 -0.13 -18.84 7.55
N GLU A 220 0.07 -19.80 8.46
CA GLU A 220 -1.03 -20.35 9.22
C GLU A 220 -1.60 -19.32 10.21
N GLN A 221 -0.77 -18.47 10.82
CA GLN A 221 -1.24 -17.36 11.66
C GLN A 221 -2.18 -16.40 10.90
N TYR A 222 -1.84 -16.06 9.65
CA TYR A 222 -2.72 -15.24 8.79
C TYR A 222 -4.03 -15.96 8.45
N ARG A 223 -3.96 -17.27 8.17
CA ARG A 223 -5.14 -18.08 7.86
C ARG A 223 -6.07 -18.20 9.06
N ASP A 224 -5.53 -18.49 10.24
CA ASP A 224 -6.28 -18.58 11.49
C ASP A 224 -6.96 -17.24 11.80
N PHE A 225 -6.22 -16.13 11.72
CA PHE A 225 -6.79 -14.81 11.90
C PHE A 225 -7.95 -14.53 10.93
N LEU A 226 -7.81 -14.82 9.64
CA LEU A 226 -8.90 -14.60 8.68
C LEU A 226 -10.09 -15.54 8.88
N ARG A 227 -9.89 -16.74 9.44
CA ARG A 227 -11.00 -17.63 9.84
C ARG A 227 -11.81 -17.03 10.97
N GLU A 228 -11.13 -16.44 11.96
CA GLU A 228 -11.76 -15.78 13.11
C GLU A 228 -12.43 -14.45 12.72
N HIS A 229 -11.84 -13.71 11.78
CA HIS A 229 -12.26 -12.38 11.35
C HIS A 229 -12.90 -12.34 9.96
N GLY A 230 -13.53 -13.44 9.53
CA GLY A 230 -14.12 -13.54 8.19
C GLY A 230 -15.22 -12.52 7.90
N ILE A 231 -15.98 -12.08 8.91
CA ILE A 231 -16.98 -11.00 8.76
C ILE A 231 -16.30 -9.67 8.47
N ASP A 232 -15.24 -9.31 9.20
CA ASP A 232 -14.49 -8.09 8.98
C ASP A 232 -13.85 -8.08 7.58
N ALA A 233 -13.27 -9.22 7.17
CA ALA A 233 -12.74 -9.39 5.82
C ALA A 233 -13.81 -9.14 4.76
N LEU A 234 -14.99 -9.76 4.88
CA LEU A 234 -16.05 -9.55 3.91
C LEU A 234 -16.62 -8.14 3.95
N ARG A 235 -16.71 -7.50 5.12
CA ARG A 235 -17.13 -6.09 5.23
C ARG A 235 -16.20 -5.18 4.44
N ILE A 236 -14.88 -5.35 4.59
CA ILE A 236 -13.87 -4.56 3.89
C ILE A 236 -13.94 -4.80 2.39
N LEU A 237 -13.95 -6.08 1.96
CA LEU A 237 -13.96 -6.45 0.55
C LEU A 237 -15.25 -6.01 -0.16
N ILE A 238 -16.41 -6.16 0.49
CA ILE A 238 -17.70 -5.68 -0.04
C ILE A 238 -17.71 -4.15 -0.08
N GLY A 239 -17.23 -3.48 0.97
CA GLY A 239 -17.12 -2.01 0.98
C GLY A 239 -16.29 -1.47 -0.19
N ALA A 240 -15.25 -2.19 -0.60
CA ALA A 240 -14.41 -1.87 -1.74
C ALA A 240 -14.93 -2.39 -3.10
N GLY A 241 -15.91 -3.29 -3.10
CA GLY A 241 -16.35 -4.00 -4.31
C GLY A 241 -15.30 -4.96 -4.88
N ASP A 242 -14.42 -5.48 -4.03
CA ASP A 242 -13.25 -6.29 -4.41
C ASP A 242 -13.63 -7.77 -4.57
N SER A 243 -14.12 -8.11 -5.77
CA SER A 243 -14.49 -9.48 -6.13
C SER A 243 -13.28 -10.41 -6.29
N GLU A 244 -12.13 -9.87 -6.68
CA GLU A 244 -10.90 -10.64 -6.86
C GLU A 244 -10.43 -11.25 -5.54
N ARG A 245 -10.24 -10.41 -4.51
CA ARG A 245 -9.80 -10.86 -3.19
C ARG A 245 -10.88 -11.68 -2.49
N THR A 246 -12.17 -11.39 -2.72
CA THR A 246 -13.27 -12.25 -2.26
C THR A 246 -13.14 -13.66 -2.87
N GLY A 247 -12.85 -13.74 -4.17
CA GLY A 247 -12.59 -14.99 -4.87
C GLY A 247 -11.40 -15.76 -4.29
N VAL A 248 -10.32 -15.05 -3.92
CA VAL A 248 -9.17 -15.67 -3.24
C VAL A 248 -9.57 -16.25 -1.89
N LEU A 249 -10.27 -15.45 -1.07
CA LEU A 249 -10.68 -15.84 0.28
C LEU A 249 -11.56 -17.10 0.28
N THR A 250 -12.50 -17.19 -0.66
CA THR A 250 -13.35 -18.37 -0.85
C THR A 250 -12.56 -19.59 -1.35
N ARG A 251 -11.56 -19.41 -2.24
CA ARG A 251 -10.69 -20.51 -2.70
C ARG A 251 -9.77 -21.03 -1.59
N MET A 252 -9.35 -20.17 -0.66
CA MET A 252 -8.50 -20.56 0.48
C MET A 252 -9.28 -21.28 1.59
N GLU A 253 -10.60 -21.35 1.49
CA GLU A 253 -11.52 -21.98 2.45
C GLU A 253 -11.46 -21.39 3.86
N LEU A 254 -11.28 -20.06 3.94
CA LEU A 254 -11.09 -19.35 5.21
C LEU A 254 -12.38 -18.82 5.83
N LEU A 255 -13.53 -18.90 5.16
CA LEU A 255 -14.77 -18.31 5.70
C LEU A 255 -15.59 -19.33 6.51
N ALA A 256 -15.93 -18.95 7.75
CA ALA A 256 -16.94 -19.62 8.58
C ALA A 256 -18.35 -19.38 8.04
N GLU A 257 -19.31 -20.22 8.44
CA GLU A 257 -20.70 -20.17 7.94
C GLU A 257 -21.34 -18.81 8.22
N GLU A 258 -21.14 -18.27 9.42
CA GLU A 258 -21.68 -16.98 9.85
C GLU A 258 -21.17 -15.83 8.96
N ALA A 259 -19.88 -15.87 8.59
CA ALA A 259 -19.27 -14.90 7.71
C ALA A 259 -19.85 -14.98 6.29
N VAL A 260 -20.02 -16.19 5.75
CA VAL A 260 -20.62 -16.39 4.42
C VAL A 260 -22.05 -15.85 4.38
N GLN A 261 -22.88 -16.17 5.38
CA GLN A 261 -24.25 -15.69 5.44
C GLN A 261 -24.32 -14.15 5.59
N TYR A 262 -23.42 -13.56 6.37
CA TYR A 262 -23.25 -12.10 6.40
C TYR A 262 -22.92 -11.55 5.01
N GLY A 263 -21.88 -12.08 4.36
CA GLY A 263 -21.41 -11.57 3.08
C GLY A 263 -22.43 -11.70 1.94
N ILE A 264 -23.19 -12.81 1.86
CA ILE A 264 -24.25 -12.96 0.85
C ILE A 264 -25.33 -11.88 1.03
N ARG A 265 -25.77 -11.63 2.28
CA ARG A 265 -26.78 -10.60 2.57
C ARG A 265 -26.27 -9.21 2.23
N GLU A 266 -25.06 -8.87 2.66
CA GLU A 266 -24.49 -7.53 2.43
C GLU A 266 -24.18 -7.30 0.95
N ALA A 267 -23.54 -8.24 0.27
CA ALA A 267 -23.27 -8.12 -1.17
C ALA A 267 -24.57 -8.01 -1.99
N SER A 268 -25.62 -8.74 -1.61
CA SER A 268 -26.95 -8.59 -2.23
C SER A 268 -27.55 -7.21 -1.98
N ARG A 269 -27.39 -6.64 -0.76
CA ARG A 269 -27.88 -5.30 -0.41
C ARG A 269 -27.16 -4.22 -1.24
N GLU A 270 -25.85 -4.33 -1.37
CA GLU A 270 -24.99 -3.42 -2.15
C GLU A 270 -25.05 -3.70 -3.67
N ARG A 271 -25.86 -4.67 -4.12
CA ARG A 271 -26.03 -5.08 -5.53
C ARG A 271 -24.74 -5.57 -6.20
N GLN A 272 -23.82 -6.13 -5.44
CA GLN A 272 -22.57 -6.72 -5.93
C GLN A 272 -22.79 -8.18 -6.30
N THR A 273 -23.33 -8.40 -7.52
CA THR A 273 -23.75 -9.72 -8.00
C THR A 273 -22.61 -10.73 -8.11
N GLU A 274 -21.40 -10.29 -8.48
CA GLU A 274 -20.22 -11.15 -8.59
C GLU A 274 -19.79 -11.70 -7.22
N ILE A 275 -19.61 -10.81 -6.22
CA ILE A 275 -19.27 -11.19 -4.84
C ILE A 275 -20.35 -12.10 -4.25
N CYS A 276 -21.63 -11.75 -4.43
CA CYS A 276 -22.74 -12.59 -3.98
C CYS A 276 -22.68 -13.99 -4.60
N GLY A 277 -22.43 -14.08 -5.92
CA GLY A 277 -22.26 -15.35 -6.63
C GLY A 277 -21.11 -16.20 -6.10
N LEU A 278 -19.93 -15.59 -5.87
CA LEU A 278 -18.76 -16.25 -5.29
C LEU A 278 -19.06 -16.86 -3.92
N LEU A 279 -19.74 -16.11 -3.06
CA LEU A 279 -20.10 -16.55 -1.72
C LEU A 279 -21.17 -17.65 -1.72
N MET A 280 -22.18 -17.56 -2.59
CA MET A 280 -23.18 -18.62 -2.75
C MET A 280 -22.57 -19.92 -3.31
N GLU A 281 -21.62 -19.83 -4.23
CA GLU A 281 -20.90 -21.00 -4.72
C GLU A 281 -20.04 -21.64 -3.63
N TYR A 282 -19.34 -20.81 -2.84
CA TYR A 282 -18.59 -21.26 -1.68
C TYR A 282 -19.47 -22.00 -0.66
N ASP A 283 -20.63 -21.43 -0.31
CA ASP A 283 -21.60 -22.04 0.62
C ASP A 283 -22.06 -23.43 0.15
N ARG A 284 -22.44 -23.53 -1.12
CA ARG A 284 -22.85 -24.82 -1.74
C ARG A 284 -21.75 -25.88 -1.68
N ARG A 285 -20.50 -25.50 -1.94
CA ARG A 285 -19.36 -26.43 -1.89
C ARG A 285 -19.14 -26.98 -0.48
N LYS A 286 -19.20 -26.13 0.56
CA LYS A 286 -19.11 -26.57 1.96
C LYS A 286 -20.27 -27.49 2.35
N GLY A 287 -21.51 -27.15 1.97
CA GLY A 287 -22.68 -27.97 2.25
C GLY A 287 -22.68 -29.35 1.56
N ALA A 288 -22.15 -29.43 0.33
CA ALA A 288 -22.02 -30.71 -0.40
C ALA A 288 -20.91 -31.62 0.18
N GLY A 289 -19.83 -31.04 0.73
CA GLY A 289 -18.76 -31.78 1.39
C GLY A 289 -19.17 -32.38 2.74
N GLY A 290 -20.02 -31.70 3.50
CA GLY A 290 -20.57 -32.19 4.77
C GLY A 290 -21.48 -33.42 4.60
N ARG A 291 -22.38 -33.40 3.61
CA ARG A 291 -23.32 -34.52 3.35
C ARG A 291 -22.66 -35.83 2.91
N LYS A 292 -21.46 -35.80 2.34
CA LYS A 292 -20.71 -37.01 1.96
C LYS A 292 -20.01 -37.70 3.15
N ARG A 293 -19.77 -37.00 4.27
CA ARG A 293 -19.12 -37.58 5.45
C ARG A 293 -20.10 -38.32 6.39
N GLU A 294 -21.39 -37.98 6.35
CA GLU A 294 -22.42 -38.63 7.18
C GLU A 294 -23.00 -39.93 6.61
N THR A 295 -22.67 -40.29 5.36
CA THR A 295 -23.28 -41.45 4.67
C THR A 295 -22.50 -42.78 4.80
N PHE A 296 -21.42 -42.82 5.60
CA PHE A 296 -20.62 -44.04 5.81
C PHE A 296 -20.45 -44.40 7.29
N SER A 297 -21.56 -44.45 8.04
CA SER A 297 -21.62 -45.17 9.31
C SER A 297 -22.96 -45.90 9.44
N LEU A 298 -23.03 -47.09 8.83
CA LEU A 298 -23.98 -48.15 9.16
C LEU A 298 -23.27 -49.50 9.04
#